data_AF-A0A1F5K2V9-F1
#
_entry.id   AF-A0A1F5K2V9-F1
#
_cell.length_a   1.000
_cell.length_b   1.000
_cell.length_c   1.000
_cell.angle_alpha   90.00
_cell.angle_beta   90.00
_cell.angle_gamma   90.00
#
_symmetry.space_group_name_H-M   'P 1'
#
loop_
_entity.id
_entity.type
_entity.pdbx_description
1 polymer ?
#
loop_
_entity_poly.entity_id
_entity_poly.type
_entity_poly.pdbx_seq_one_letter_code
_entity_poly.pdbx_strand_id
1 'polypeptide(L)'
;MATNLEILAKEYSRSGQPGIADSLMGLAQISRQLGIEAFPTGLKTFSDGARQALIKDGAVIYPLRGSTIETQREMQREKGKPSFYYVVNGDERLVGRPSRLSEVAIYPDPKKFFIPNTGGKDLETQEALAAEDANKLRKRLKQNGMDVVIPEQAATLTELTFKHLDETGVWLFGENYDYLFGRTKNPTNESGSLAAYVGFANPDIGLRVVDWDRGDGDGSIRVVRLVVPKD
;
A
#
# COMPACT_ATOMS: atom_id res chain seq x y z
N MET A 1 7.72 19.81 7.29
CA MET A 1 6.34 19.84 6.78
C MET A 1 5.38 20.03 7.95
N ALA A 2 4.28 20.76 7.77
CA ALA A 2 3.25 20.84 8.81
C ALA A 2 2.52 19.49 8.92
N THR A 3 2.25 19.04 10.15
CA THR A 3 1.44 17.86 10.45
C THR A 3 -0.04 18.12 10.13
N ASN A 4 -0.81 17.08 9.87
CA ASN A 4 -2.23 17.21 9.51
C ASN A 4 -3.08 17.85 10.63
N LEU A 5 -2.67 17.67 11.88
CA LEU A 5 -3.25 18.36 13.03
C LEU A 5 -3.00 19.87 12.99
N GLU A 6 -1.85 20.32 12.46
CA GLU A 6 -1.57 21.76 12.25
C GLU A 6 -2.36 22.34 11.07
N ILE A 7 -2.69 21.52 10.06
CA ILE A 7 -3.55 21.93 8.93
C ILE A 7 -5.00 22.08 9.42
N LEU A 8 -5.54 21.07 10.09
CA LEU A 8 -6.86 21.13 10.70
C LEU A 8 -6.97 22.27 11.71
N ALA A 9 -5.96 22.49 12.55
CA ALA A 9 -5.96 23.61 13.48
C ALA A 9 -6.12 24.96 12.77
N LYS A 10 -5.48 25.15 11.60
CA LYS A 10 -5.65 26.37 10.80
C LYS A 10 -7.05 26.50 10.22
N GLU A 11 -7.69 25.41 9.83
CA GLU A 11 -9.08 25.42 9.32
C GLU A 11 -10.07 25.76 10.44
N TYR A 12 -9.93 25.14 11.62
CA TYR A 12 -10.78 25.41 12.78
C TYR A 12 -10.56 26.82 13.38
N SER A 13 -9.33 27.34 13.28
CA SER A 13 -9.03 28.73 13.61
C SER A 13 -9.76 29.70 12.67
N ARG A 14 -9.82 29.38 11.37
CA ARG A 14 -10.54 30.18 10.36
C ARG A 14 -12.07 30.09 10.48
N SER A 15 -12.61 28.97 10.98
CA SER A 15 -14.05 28.77 11.17
C SER A 15 -14.62 29.35 12.48
N GLY A 16 -13.80 30.08 13.25
CA GLY A 16 -14.24 30.70 14.51
C GLY A 16 -14.34 29.71 15.68
N GLN A 17 -13.62 28.58 15.62
CA GLN A 17 -13.57 27.56 16.68
C GLN A 17 -12.15 27.44 17.28
N PRO A 18 -11.64 28.49 17.94
CA PRO A 18 -10.25 28.55 18.41
C PRO A 18 -9.91 27.47 19.44
N GLY A 19 -10.86 27.08 20.32
CA GLY A 19 -10.61 26.02 21.30
C GLY A 19 -10.36 24.63 20.68
N ILE A 20 -10.93 24.36 19.51
CA ILE A 20 -10.66 23.12 18.75
C ILE A 20 -9.28 23.22 18.09
N ALA A 21 -8.94 24.39 17.53
CA ALA A 21 -7.62 24.63 16.95
C ALA A 21 -6.48 24.44 17.96
N ASP A 22 -6.63 24.98 19.17
CA ASP A 22 -5.62 24.86 20.23
C ASP A 22 -5.45 23.41 20.69
N SER A 23 -6.55 22.67 20.80
CA SER A 23 -6.53 21.24 21.14
C SER A 23 -5.80 20.42 20.07
N LEU A 24 -6.02 20.71 18.79
CA LEU A 24 -5.37 20.06 17.66
C LEU A 24 -3.87 20.39 17.60
N MET A 25 -3.48 21.65 17.85
CA MET A 25 -2.07 22.03 17.96
C MET A 25 -1.36 21.33 19.12
N GLY A 26 -2.03 21.21 20.28
CA GLY A 26 -1.52 20.46 21.43
C GLY A 26 -1.29 18.99 21.09
N LEU A 27 -2.26 18.35 20.41
CA LEU A 27 -2.12 16.98 19.94
C LEU A 27 -1.00 16.84 18.90
N ALA A 28 -0.79 17.82 18.01
CA ALA A 28 0.29 17.83 17.03
C ALA A 28 1.67 17.85 17.71
N GLN A 29 1.78 18.59 18.81
CA GLN A 29 3.00 18.72 19.58
C GLN A 29 3.29 17.46 20.39
N ILE A 30 2.28 16.88 21.03
CA ILE A 30 2.37 15.58 21.72
C ILE A 30 2.73 14.47 20.73
N SER A 31 2.07 14.44 19.58
CA SER A 31 2.33 13.51 18.47
C SER A 31 3.81 13.54 18.04
N ARG A 32 4.37 14.74 17.85
CA ARG A 32 5.79 14.93 17.55
C ARG A 32 6.72 14.49 18.67
N GLN A 33 6.38 14.80 19.92
CA GLN A 33 7.19 14.39 21.08
C GLN A 33 7.20 12.87 21.28
N LEU A 34 6.11 12.19 20.95
CA LEU A 34 5.97 10.74 21.11
C LEU A 34 6.35 9.95 19.85
N GLY A 35 6.76 10.62 18.76
CA GLY A 35 6.97 9.97 17.46
C GLY A 35 5.71 9.35 16.86
N ILE A 36 4.53 9.70 17.39
CA ILE A 36 3.23 9.26 16.88
C ILE A 36 2.90 10.19 15.72
N GLU A 37 3.21 9.80 14.50
CA GLU A 37 2.79 10.61 13.36
C GLU A 37 1.26 10.61 13.24
N ALA A 38 0.65 11.77 13.49
CA ALA A 38 -0.78 11.99 13.39
C ALA A 38 -1.35 11.44 12.08
N PHE A 39 -2.46 10.69 12.16
CA PHE A 39 -3.11 10.11 11.01
C PHE A 39 -3.48 11.20 9.99
N PRO A 40 -3.20 10.99 8.70
CA PRO A 40 -3.67 11.90 7.68
C PRO A 40 -5.18 11.98 7.67
N THR A 41 -5.70 13.21 7.60
CA THR A 41 -7.12 13.46 7.34
C THR A 41 -7.52 12.75 6.06
N GLY A 42 -8.60 11.97 6.11
CA GLY A 42 -9.07 11.17 4.97
C GLY A 42 -8.48 9.76 4.86
N LEU A 43 -7.71 9.28 5.86
CA LEU A 43 -7.35 7.86 5.94
C LEU A 43 -8.60 6.99 6.07
N LYS A 44 -8.86 6.15 5.07
CA LYS A 44 -9.92 5.14 5.15
C LYS A 44 -9.47 3.98 6.02
N THR A 45 -10.22 3.66 7.07
CA THR A 45 -9.89 2.59 8.02
C THR A 45 -10.90 1.45 7.94
N PHE A 46 -10.49 0.26 8.40
CA PHE A 46 -11.44 -0.84 8.56
C PHE A 46 -12.39 -0.54 9.72
N SER A 47 -13.63 -1.04 9.65
CA SER A 47 -14.47 -1.12 10.85
C SER A 47 -13.81 -2.02 11.89
N ASP A 48 -14.09 -1.80 13.18
CA ASP A 48 -13.49 -2.61 14.25
C ASP A 48 -13.76 -4.11 14.08
N GLY A 49 -14.98 -4.47 13.66
CA GLY A 49 -15.34 -5.85 13.36
C GLY A 49 -14.54 -6.46 12.21
N ALA A 50 -14.34 -5.71 11.12
CA ALA A 50 -13.55 -6.17 9.98
C ALA A 50 -12.06 -6.29 10.35
N ARG A 51 -11.51 -5.29 11.05
CA ARG A 51 -10.14 -5.30 11.57
C ARG A 51 -9.89 -6.53 12.44
N GLN A 52 -10.73 -6.77 13.45
CA GLN A 52 -10.58 -7.90 14.36
C GLN A 52 -10.70 -9.24 13.62
N ALA A 53 -11.64 -9.37 12.68
CA ALA A 53 -11.80 -10.58 11.89
C ALA A 53 -10.57 -10.87 11.02
N LEU A 54 -10.01 -9.85 10.36
CA LEU A 54 -8.79 -9.97 9.54
C LEU A 54 -7.58 -10.37 10.37
N ILE A 55 -7.35 -9.70 11.51
CA ILE A 55 -6.23 -10.03 12.41
C ILE A 55 -6.35 -11.46 12.93
N LYS A 56 -7.54 -11.86 13.40
CA LYS A 56 -7.80 -13.24 13.87
C LYS A 56 -7.56 -14.27 12.78
N ASP A 57 -7.74 -13.89 11.51
CA ASP A 57 -7.50 -14.75 10.35
C ASP A 57 -6.03 -14.79 9.89
N GLY A 58 -5.15 -14.04 10.56
CA GLY A 58 -3.72 -14.00 10.29
C GLY A 58 -3.29 -12.92 9.29
N ALA A 59 -4.14 -11.92 9.04
CA ALA A 59 -3.73 -10.74 8.30
C ALA A 59 -2.96 -9.76 9.21
N VAL A 60 -2.04 -9.01 8.62
CA VAL A 60 -1.40 -7.84 9.23
C VAL A 60 -1.91 -6.60 8.53
N ILE A 61 -2.18 -5.54 9.30
CA ILE A 61 -2.82 -4.31 8.82
C ILE A 61 -1.82 -3.16 8.91
N TYR A 62 -1.62 -2.49 7.78
CA TYR A 62 -0.72 -1.35 7.64
C TYR A 62 -1.51 -0.08 7.30
N PRO A 63 -1.35 1.02 8.05
CA PRO A 63 -1.81 2.33 7.62
C PRO A 63 -0.85 2.89 6.57
N LEU A 64 -1.32 3.02 5.33
CA LEU A 64 -0.58 3.67 4.25
C LEU A 64 -0.90 5.17 4.22
N ARG A 65 0.13 5.98 3.94
CA ARG A 65 0.12 7.44 4.20
C ARG A 65 0.07 8.29 2.94
N GLY A 66 -0.13 7.69 1.77
CA GLY A 66 -0.13 8.43 0.51
C GLY A 66 1.27 8.89 0.10
N SER A 67 2.33 8.17 0.45
CA SER A 67 3.69 8.53 0.04
C SER A 67 3.94 8.17 -1.42
N THR A 68 4.65 9.02 -2.16
CA THR A 68 5.11 8.74 -3.52
C THR A 68 6.36 7.87 -3.50
N ILE A 69 6.74 7.28 -4.64
CA ILE A 69 7.99 6.52 -4.77
C ILE A 69 9.21 7.38 -4.41
N GLU A 70 9.20 8.67 -4.78
CA GLU A 70 10.27 9.61 -4.44
C GLU A 70 10.37 9.84 -2.93
N THR A 71 9.25 10.10 -2.26
CA THR A 71 9.23 10.26 -0.80
C THR A 71 9.70 8.98 -0.10
N GLN A 72 9.28 7.80 -0.58
CA GLN A 72 9.72 6.52 -0.04
C GLN A 72 11.22 6.28 -0.20
N ARG A 73 11.78 6.69 -1.33
CA ARG A 73 13.22 6.61 -1.58
C ARG A 73 14.00 7.48 -0.58
N GLU A 74 13.53 8.71 -0.36
CA GLU A 74 14.16 9.62 0.61
C GLU A 74 14.09 9.06 2.03
N MET A 75 12.92 8.56 2.45
CA MET A 75 12.76 7.94 3.78
C MET A 75 13.71 6.77 4.01
N GLN A 76 13.95 5.94 2.99
CA GLN A 76 14.91 4.82 3.11
C GLN A 76 16.36 5.31 3.13
N ARG A 77 16.69 6.35 2.35
CA ARG A 77 18.01 7.00 2.37
C ARG A 77 18.34 7.54 3.75
N GLU A 78 17.42 8.27 4.38
CA GLU A 78 17.59 8.82 5.73
C GLU A 78 17.81 7.73 6.78
N LYS A 79 17.20 6.56 6.60
CA LYS A 79 17.39 5.38 7.46
C LYS A 79 18.69 4.60 7.18
N GLY A 80 19.44 4.95 6.13
CA GLY A 80 20.58 4.16 5.66
C GLY A 80 20.19 2.76 5.17
N LYS A 81 18.94 2.58 4.72
CA LYS A 81 18.40 1.29 4.26
C LYS A 81 18.34 1.23 2.72
N PRO A 82 18.47 0.03 2.12
CA PRO A 82 18.19 -0.16 0.70
C PRO A 82 16.78 0.31 0.34
N SER A 83 16.66 1.07 -0.76
CA SER A 83 15.39 1.57 -1.26
C SER A 83 14.95 0.79 -2.51
N PHE A 84 15.24 1.34 -3.68
CA PHE A 84 14.90 0.78 -4.99
C PHE A 84 16.18 0.45 -5.75
N TYR A 85 16.28 -0.76 -6.28
CA TYR A 85 17.32 -1.12 -7.24
C TYR A 85 17.04 -0.49 -8.61
N TYR A 86 15.78 -0.55 -9.01
CA TYR A 86 15.33 -0.12 -10.31
C TYR A 86 13.88 0.35 -10.24
N VAL A 87 13.60 1.47 -10.88
CA VAL A 87 12.25 1.96 -11.13
C VAL A 87 12.20 2.28 -12.61
N VAL A 88 11.30 1.62 -13.35
CA VAL A 88 11.09 1.86 -14.77
C VAL A 88 10.76 3.33 -15.00
N ASN A 89 11.19 3.86 -16.16
CA ASN A 89 10.87 5.21 -16.59
C ASN A 89 9.38 5.31 -16.91
N GLY A 90 8.56 5.46 -15.88
CA GLY A 90 7.28 6.13 -15.97
C GLY A 90 7.49 7.54 -15.45
N ASP A 91 7.10 8.55 -16.23
CA ASP A 91 7.12 9.96 -15.82
C ASP A 91 6.29 10.19 -14.52
N GLU A 92 5.74 11.39 -14.31
CA GLU A 92 4.85 11.69 -13.19
C GLU A 92 3.68 10.68 -13.02
N ARG A 93 3.33 9.94 -14.09
CA ARG A 93 2.35 8.84 -14.10
C ARG A 93 2.70 7.69 -13.14
N LEU A 94 3.98 7.47 -12.84
CA LEU A 94 4.43 6.43 -11.91
C LEU A 94 5.01 7.04 -10.63
N VAL A 95 6.07 7.84 -10.73
CA VAL A 95 6.84 8.28 -9.56
C VAL A 95 6.10 9.35 -8.74
N GLY A 96 5.27 10.17 -9.38
CA GLY A 96 4.49 11.23 -8.74
C GLY A 96 3.14 10.78 -8.19
N ARG A 97 2.72 9.53 -8.44
CA ARG A 97 1.44 9.01 -7.93
C ARG A 97 1.60 8.50 -6.50
N PRO A 98 0.85 9.05 -5.53
CA PRO A 98 0.94 8.62 -4.15
C PRO A 98 0.35 7.22 -3.97
N SER A 99 0.80 6.52 -2.93
CA SER A 99 0.15 5.30 -2.46
C SER A 99 -1.30 5.56 -2.03
N ARG A 100 -2.05 4.48 -1.77
CA ARG A 100 -3.39 4.59 -1.19
C ARG A 100 -3.32 5.27 0.18
N LEU A 101 -4.22 6.22 0.43
CA LEU A 101 -4.44 6.81 1.75
C LEU A 101 -5.49 5.98 2.52
N SER A 102 -5.12 4.75 2.88
CA SER A 102 -5.99 3.86 3.66
C SER A 102 -5.20 2.89 4.50
N GLU A 103 -5.89 2.25 5.44
CA GLU A 103 -5.46 0.95 5.92
C GLU A 103 -5.53 -0.07 4.78
N VAL A 104 -4.56 -0.98 4.79
CA VAL A 104 -4.56 -2.16 3.93
C VAL A 104 -4.20 -3.36 4.80
N ALA A 105 -4.79 -4.51 4.50
CA ALA A 105 -4.39 -5.77 5.13
C ALA A 105 -3.75 -6.69 4.09
N ILE A 106 -2.72 -7.41 4.52
CA ILE A 106 -2.11 -8.49 3.77
C ILE A 106 -1.99 -9.74 4.63
N TYR A 107 -1.86 -10.88 3.97
CA TYR A 107 -1.50 -12.14 4.63
C TYR A 107 -0.02 -12.39 4.36
N PRO A 108 0.90 -12.11 5.31
CA PRO A 108 2.33 -12.14 5.04
C PRO A 108 2.88 -13.56 4.85
N ASP A 109 2.15 -14.61 5.25
CA ASP A 109 2.49 -16.00 4.90
C ASP A 109 2.62 -16.12 3.36
N PRO A 110 3.78 -16.54 2.80
CA PRO A 110 3.98 -16.64 1.37
C PRO A 110 2.92 -17.47 0.64
N LYS A 111 2.33 -18.48 1.29
CA LYS A 111 1.27 -19.32 0.72
C LYS A 111 -0.08 -18.58 0.60
N LYS A 112 -0.24 -17.47 1.30
CA LYS A 112 -1.46 -16.64 1.34
C LYS A 112 -1.27 -15.22 0.81
N PHE A 113 -0.03 -14.79 0.64
CA PHE A 113 0.31 -13.43 0.21
C PHE A 113 -0.21 -13.14 -1.20
N PHE A 114 -0.02 -14.09 -2.13
CA PHE A 114 -0.59 -14.01 -3.47
C PHE A 114 -1.94 -14.72 -3.55
N ILE A 115 -2.84 -14.18 -4.38
CA ILE A 115 -4.07 -14.87 -4.77
C ILE A 115 -3.67 -16.06 -5.67
N PRO A 116 -4.17 -17.27 -5.41
CA PRO A 116 -3.86 -18.43 -6.24
C PRO A 116 -4.28 -18.25 -7.70
N ASN A 117 -3.54 -18.89 -8.61
CA ASN A 117 -3.87 -18.99 -10.05
C ASN A 117 -3.88 -17.66 -10.82
N THR A 118 -3.29 -16.59 -10.28
CA THR A 118 -3.20 -15.30 -11.00
C THR A 118 -1.97 -15.18 -11.90
N GLY A 119 -0.93 -16.00 -11.68
CA GLY A 119 0.27 -15.98 -12.51
C GLY A 119 -0.02 -16.37 -13.96
N GLY A 120 0.61 -15.66 -14.91
CA GLY A 120 0.43 -15.92 -16.35
C GLY A 120 -0.92 -15.46 -16.90
N LYS A 121 -1.65 -14.61 -16.18
CA LYS A 121 -2.94 -14.05 -16.59
C LYS A 121 -2.81 -12.57 -16.92
N ASP A 122 -3.61 -12.12 -17.89
CA ASP A 122 -3.81 -10.71 -18.19
C ASP A 122 -4.45 -9.97 -17.01
N LEU A 123 -4.45 -8.64 -17.07
CA LEU A 123 -4.96 -7.83 -15.97
C LEU A 123 -6.46 -8.04 -15.71
N GLU A 124 -7.28 -8.14 -16.76
CA GLU A 124 -8.74 -8.29 -16.61
C GLU A 124 -9.10 -9.60 -15.88
N THR A 125 -8.46 -10.71 -16.26
CA THR A 125 -8.60 -12.00 -15.60
C THR A 125 -8.11 -11.93 -14.15
N GLN A 126 -6.99 -11.23 -13.89
CA GLN A 126 -6.48 -11.03 -12.54
C GLN A 126 -7.45 -10.21 -11.66
N GLU A 127 -8.13 -9.21 -12.21
CA GLU A 127 -9.18 -8.44 -11.52
C GLU A 127 -10.39 -9.31 -11.17
N ALA A 128 -10.85 -10.15 -12.11
CA ALA A 128 -11.94 -11.08 -11.86
C ALA A 128 -11.60 -12.07 -10.73
N LEU A 129 -10.38 -12.60 -10.72
CA LEU A 129 -9.90 -13.49 -9.65
C LEU A 129 -9.77 -12.77 -8.31
N ALA A 130 -9.35 -11.50 -8.29
CA ALA A 130 -9.31 -10.69 -7.09
C ALA A 130 -10.72 -10.47 -6.51
N ALA A 131 -11.71 -10.18 -7.36
CA ALA A 131 -13.10 -10.03 -6.95
C ALA A 131 -13.70 -11.36 -6.42
N GLU A 132 -13.35 -12.49 -7.02
CA GLU A 132 -13.74 -13.81 -6.52
C GLU A 132 -13.13 -14.08 -5.13
N ASP A 133 -11.83 -13.78 -4.95
CA ASP A 133 -11.15 -13.91 -3.67
C ASP A 133 -11.78 -13.01 -2.61
N ALA A 134 -12.13 -11.77 -2.96
CA ALA A 134 -12.86 -10.87 -2.08
C ALA A 134 -14.20 -11.45 -1.61
N ASN A 135 -14.99 -12.02 -2.53
CA ASN A 135 -16.26 -12.66 -2.19
C ASN A 135 -16.07 -13.86 -1.24
N LYS A 136 -15.06 -14.71 -1.51
CA LYS A 136 -14.69 -15.83 -0.62
C LYS A 136 -14.29 -15.33 0.76
N LEU A 137 -13.48 -14.28 0.82
CA LEU A 137 -12.99 -13.70 2.06
C LEU A 137 -14.13 -13.09 2.89
N ARG A 138 -14.99 -12.27 2.27
CA ARG A 138 -16.16 -11.67 2.94
C ARG A 138 -17.10 -12.72 3.52
N LYS A 139 -17.40 -13.78 2.75
CA LYS A 139 -18.24 -14.89 3.22
C LYS A 139 -17.62 -15.64 4.39
N ARG A 140 -16.32 -15.94 4.31
CA ARG A 140 -15.57 -16.67 5.35
C ARG A 140 -15.48 -15.89 6.65
N LEU A 141 -15.23 -14.57 6.57
CA LEU A 141 -15.08 -13.70 7.73
C LEU A 141 -16.40 -13.11 8.23
N LYS A 142 -17.49 -13.26 7.48
CA LYS A 142 -18.80 -12.64 7.76
C LYS A 142 -18.70 -11.12 7.87
N GLN A 143 -17.91 -10.50 7.00
CA GLN A 143 -17.65 -9.06 6.98
C GLN A 143 -17.88 -8.53 5.57
N ASN A 144 -18.69 -7.48 5.42
CA ASN A 144 -19.02 -6.88 4.12
C ASN A 144 -18.33 -5.54 3.87
N GLY A 145 -17.70 -4.93 4.88
CA GLY A 145 -17.04 -3.62 4.80
C GLY A 145 -15.60 -3.65 4.27
N MET A 146 -15.26 -4.65 3.46
CA MET A 146 -13.91 -4.80 2.90
C MET A 146 -13.93 -5.43 1.51
N ASP A 147 -12.87 -5.22 0.75
CA ASP A 147 -12.68 -5.77 -0.59
C ASP A 147 -11.23 -6.24 -0.80
N VAL A 148 -10.96 -6.97 -1.89
CA VAL A 148 -9.60 -7.31 -2.34
C VAL A 148 -9.36 -6.65 -3.69
N VAL A 149 -8.28 -5.88 -3.80
CA VAL A 149 -8.02 -5.04 -4.98
C VAL A 149 -6.62 -5.23 -5.53
N ILE A 150 -6.48 -5.11 -6.85
CA ILE A 150 -5.19 -4.80 -7.46
C ILE A 150 -4.99 -3.28 -7.29
N PRO A 151 -3.89 -2.83 -6.67
CA PRO A 151 -3.70 -1.41 -6.41
C PRO A 151 -3.52 -0.62 -7.71
N GLU A 152 -4.12 0.56 -7.76
CA GLU A 152 -4.00 1.50 -8.88
C GLU A 152 -2.59 2.10 -8.97
N GLN A 153 -1.93 2.32 -7.83
CA GLN A 153 -0.60 2.94 -7.76
C GLN A 153 0.45 1.96 -7.26
N ALA A 154 1.59 1.87 -7.97
CA ALA A 154 2.72 1.05 -7.56
C ALA A 154 3.29 1.46 -6.20
N ALA A 155 3.22 2.76 -5.89
CA ALA A 155 3.56 3.34 -4.60
C ALA A 155 2.86 2.63 -3.41
N THR A 156 1.70 2.02 -3.63
CA THR A 156 0.97 1.24 -2.62
C THR A 156 1.72 -0.01 -2.20
N LEU A 157 2.21 -0.80 -3.16
CA LEU A 157 2.94 -2.04 -2.86
C LEU A 157 4.35 -1.74 -2.34
N THR A 158 4.99 -0.67 -2.82
CA THR A 158 6.33 -0.28 -2.37
C THR A 158 6.29 0.26 -0.93
N GLU A 159 5.31 1.12 -0.59
CA GLU A 159 5.14 1.61 0.80
C GLU A 159 4.85 0.45 1.75
N LEU A 160 3.93 -0.44 1.35
CA LEU A 160 3.62 -1.65 2.10
C LEU A 160 4.86 -2.51 2.34
N THR A 161 5.71 -2.69 1.33
CA THR A 161 6.95 -3.47 1.43
C THR A 161 7.90 -2.86 2.45
N PHE A 162 8.15 -1.56 2.37
CA PHE A 162 9.07 -0.90 3.31
C PHE A 162 8.51 -0.85 4.73
N LYS A 163 7.20 -0.68 4.91
CA LYS A 163 6.56 -0.78 6.23
C LYS A 163 6.69 -2.17 6.82
N HIS A 164 6.41 -3.21 6.03
CA HIS A 164 6.58 -4.58 6.49
C HIS A 164 8.03 -4.89 6.86
N LEU A 165 8.98 -4.42 6.04
CA LEU A 165 10.41 -4.55 6.33
C LEU A 165 10.81 -3.84 7.63
N ASP A 166 10.33 -2.61 7.85
CA ASP A 166 10.62 -1.85 9.06
C ASP A 166 10.07 -2.54 10.32
N GLU A 167 8.89 -3.16 10.24
CA GLU A 167 8.25 -3.82 11.37
C GLU A 167 8.78 -5.24 11.65
N THR A 168 9.21 -5.96 10.62
CA THR A 168 9.50 -7.41 10.74
C THR A 168 10.93 -7.81 10.36
N GLY A 169 11.66 -6.93 9.67
CA GLY A 169 12.95 -7.28 9.06
C GLY A 169 12.85 -8.17 7.82
N VAL A 170 11.64 -8.50 7.36
CA VAL A 170 11.40 -9.38 6.21
C VAL A 170 11.07 -8.56 4.96
N TRP A 171 11.70 -8.90 3.84
CA TRP A 171 11.35 -8.35 2.53
C TRP A 171 10.14 -9.07 1.94
N LEU A 172 9.01 -8.37 1.82
CA LEU A 172 7.95 -8.81 0.89
C LEU A 172 8.54 -8.89 -0.52
N PHE A 173 8.07 -9.86 -1.31
CA PHE A 173 8.56 -10.12 -2.68
C PHE A 173 10.05 -10.53 -2.77
N GLY A 174 10.66 -10.92 -1.64
CA GLY A 174 12.01 -11.48 -1.62
C GLY A 174 12.05 -13.01 -1.73
N GLU A 175 13.11 -13.61 -1.19
CA GLU A 175 13.38 -15.05 -1.29
C GLU A 175 12.21 -15.92 -0.82
N ASN A 176 11.60 -15.57 0.31
CA ASN A 176 10.45 -16.29 0.86
C ASN A 176 9.20 -16.25 -0.05
N TYR A 177 9.18 -15.36 -1.04
CA TYR A 177 8.09 -15.14 -1.99
C TYR A 177 8.52 -15.51 -3.42
N ASP A 178 9.56 -16.33 -3.59
CA ASP A 178 10.14 -16.78 -4.86
C ASP A 178 10.57 -15.62 -5.78
N TYR A 179 10.88 -14.45 -5.20
CA TYR A 179 11.17 -13.21 -5.94
C TYR A 179 10.09 -12.79 -6.96
N LEU A 180 8.85 -13.22 -6.74
CA LEU A 180 7.71 -12.90 -7.61
C LEU A 180 7.33 -11.43 -7.51
N PHE A 181 6.55 -10.98 -8.50
CA PHE A 181 6.07 -9.60 -8.57
C PHE A 181 4.58 -9.49 -8.27
N GLY A 182 4.21 -8.42 -7.56
CA GLY A 182 2.85 -7.97 -7.38
C GLY A 182 2.38 -7.06 -8.52
N ARG A 183 1.26 -7.42 -9.16
CA ARG A 183 0.60 -6.61 -10.19
C ARG A 183 0.08 -5.29 -9.60
N THR A 184 0.15 -4.23 -10.39
CA THR A 184 -0.56 -2.97 -10.17
C THR A 184 -1.30 -2.60 -11.46
N LYS A 185 -2.18 -1.60 -11.40
CA LYS A 185 -2.82 -1.03 -12.59
C LYS A 185 -2.14 0.26 -13.07
N ASN A 186 -1.03 0.64 -12.44
CA ASN A 186 -0.36 1.92 -12.66
C ASN A 186 0.23 1.97 -14.08
N PRO A 187 -0.27 2.80 -15.00
CA PRO A 187 0.29 2.87 -16.35
C PRO A 187 1.72 3.43 -16.34
N THR A 188 2.61 2.88 -17.17
CA THR A 188 4.00 3.37 -17.31
C THR A 188 4.27 4.05 -18.65
N ASN A 189 3.41 3.85 -19.66
CA ASN A 189 3.44 4.55 -20.95
C ASN A 189 2.17 5.38 -21.19
N GLU A 190 2.19 6.26 -22.20
CA GLU A 190 1.09 7.20 -22.48
C GLU A 190 -0.19 6.48 -22.92
N SER A 191 -0.05 5.39 -23.68
CA SER A 191 -1.19 4.57 -24.12
C SER A 191 -1.84 3.78 -22.99
N GLY A 192 -1.15 3.65 -21.84
CA GLY A 192 -1.60 2.84 -20.71
C GLY A 192 -1.59 1.33 -20.98
N SER A 193 -0.94 0.89 -22.07
CA SER A 193 -0.80 -0.53 -22.43
C SER A 193 0.19 -1.26 -21.52
N LEU A 194 1.17 -0.56 -20.97
CA LEU A 194 2.10 -1.09 -19.97
C LEU A 194 1.65 -0.69 -18.56
N ALA A 195 1.68 -1.64 -17.63
CA ALA A 195 1.45 -1.38 -16.21
C ALA A 195 2.64 -1.80 -15.36
N ALA A 196 2.84 -1.04 -14.28
CA ALA A 196 3.89 -1.32 -13.32
C ALA A 196 3.58 -2.57 -12.49
N TYR A 197 4.62 -3.26 -12.07
CA TYR A 197 4.56 -4.29 -11.03
C TYR A 197 5.79 -4.17 -10.13
N VAL A 198 5.62 -4.66 -8.90
CA VAL A 198 6.53 -4.40 -7.78
C VAL A 198 7.00 -5.72 -7.21
N GLY A 199 8.31 -5.92 -7.08
CA GLY A 199 8.84 -7.15 -6.52
C GLY A 199 10.34 -7.31 -6.67
N PHE A 200 10.80 -8.57 -6.66
CA PHE A 200 12.22 -8.93 -6.72
C PHE A 200 13.04 -8.15 -5.67
N ALA A 201 12.61 -8.25 -4.41
CA ALA A 201 13.19 -7.48 -3.32
C ALA A 201 14.30 -8.27 -2.63
N ASN A 202 15.43 -7.65 -2.34
CA ASN A 202 16.45 -8.29 -1.50
C ASN A 202 17.29 -7.23 -0.74
N PRO A 203 17.98 -7.63 0.34
CA PRO A 203 18.72 -6.68 1.18
C PRO A 203 19.92 -6.04 0.50
N ASP A 204 20.46 -6.61 -0.59
CA ASP A 204 21.66 -6.08 -1.24
C ASP A 204 21.32 -4.98 -2.25
N ILE A 205 20.21 -5.12 -2.96
CA ILE A 205 19.85 -4.21 -4.07
C ILE A 205 18.59 -3.39 -3.80
N GLY A 206 17.71 -3.84 -2.90
CA GLY A 206 16.41 -3.23 -2.64
C GLY A 206 15.31 -3.74 -3.58
N LEU A 207 14.29 -2.92 -3.80
CA LEU A 207 13.05 -3.29 -4.50
C LEU A 207 13.08 -2.90 -5.99
N ARG A 208 12.41 -3.68 -6.85
CA ARG A 208 12.21 -3.33 -8.27
C ARG A 208 10.78 -2.88 -8.54
N VAL A 209 10.66 -1.85 -9.37
CA VAL A 209 9.42 -1.44 -10.04
C VAL A 209 9.70 -1.47 -11.54
N VAL A 210 8.99 -2.32 -12.26
CA VAL A 210 9.20 -2.68 -13.67
C VAL A 210 7.85 -2.67 -14.39
N ASP A 211 7.82 -2.79 -15.72
CA ASP A 211 6.58 -2.80 -16.50
C ASP A 211 6.49 -3.91 -17.56
N TRP A 212 5.24 -4.15 -17.98
CA TRP A 212 4.83 -5.28 -18.83
C TRP A 212 3.45 -4.95 -19.41
N ASP A 213 3.15 -5.57 -20.53
CA ASP A 213 1.86 -5.40 -21.19
C ASP A 213 0.72 -5.89 -20.30
N ARG A 214 -0.33 -5.08 -20.17
CA ARG A 214 -1.52 -5.40 -19.36
C ARG A 214 -2.39 -6.47 -20.01
N GLY A 215 -2.35 -6.57 -21.34
CA GLY A 215 -3.06 -7.57 -22.13
C GLY A 215 -2.36 -8.93 -22.15
N ASP A 216 -1.09 -9.00 -21.72
CA ASP A 216 -0.31 -10.22 -21.72
C ASP A 216 -0.09 -10.78 -20.32
N GLY A 217 -0.10 -12.11 -20.23
CA GLY A 217 0.25 -12.84 -19.01
C GLY A 217 1.75 -13.03 -18.84
N ASP A 218 2.23 -12.95 -17.59
CA ASP A 218 3.58 -13.36 -17.20
C ASP A 218 3.47 -14.24 -15.93
N GLY A 219 4.10 -15.42 -15.94
CA GLY A 219 4.08 -16.38 -14.84
C GLY A 219 4.66 -15.86 -13.51
N SER A 220 5.55 -14.86 -13.58
CA SER A 220 6.18 -14.20 -12.44
C SER A 220 5.34 -13.09 -11.82
N ILE A 221 4.32 -12.58 -12.54
CA ILE A 221 3.46 -11.48 -12.08
C ILE A 221 2.14 -12.03 -11.50
N ARG A 222 1.86 -11.70 -10.24
CA ARG A 222 0.70 -12.22 -9.49
C ARG A 222 -0.06 -11.10 -8.78
N VAL A 223 -1.28 -11.38 -8.35
CA VAL A 223 -2.05 -10.45 -7.54
C VAL A 223 -1.73 -10.68 -6.07
N VAL A 224 -1.30 -9.63 -5.38
CA VAL A 224 -1.21 -9.63 -3.92
C VAL A 224 -2.63 -9.63 -3.36
N ARG A 225 -2.91 -10.45 -2.36
CA ARG A 225 -4.17 -10.39 -1.60
C ARG A 225 -4.16 -9.14 -0.72
N LEU A 226 -4.37 -7.99 -1.35
CA LEU A 226 -4.42 -6.67 -0.74
C LEU A 226 -5.86 -6.36 -0.35
N VAL A 227 -6.18 -6.57 0.92
CA VAL A 227 -7.50 -6.28 1.47
C VAL A 227 -7.59 -4.80 1.82
N VAL A 228 -8.72 -4.18 1.51
CA VAL A 228 -8.97 -2.76 1.75
C VAL A 228 -10.33 -2.52 2.39
N PRO A 229 -10.51 -1.42 3.15
CA PRO A 229 -11.84 -0.99 3.56
C PRO A 229 -12.69 -0.67 2.33
N LYS A 230 -13.97 -1.06 2.38
CA LYS A 230 -14.98 -0.67 1.41
C LYS A 230 -15.55 0.69 1.81
N ASP A 231 -15.85 1.52 0.81
CA ASP A 231 -16.54 2.80 0.99
C ASP A 231 -18.00 2.60 1.42
#